data_AF-A0AAW1KAB9-F1
#
_entry.id   AF-A0AAW1KAB9-F1
#
_cell.length_a   1.000
_cell.length_b   1.000
_cell.length_c   1.000
_cell.angle_alpha   90.00
_cell.angle_beta   90.00
_cell.angle_gamma   90.00
#
_symmetry.space_group_name_H-M   'P 1'
#
loop_
_entity.id
_entity.type
_entity.pdbx_description
1 polymer ?
#
loop_
_entity_poly.entity_id
_entity_poly.type
_entity_poly.pdbx_seq_one_letter_code
_entity_poly.pdbx_strand_id
1 'polypeptide(L)'
;MDSLSGHEVVTGDPQSQNPVGHDNGVTYMFMQDKNVYLMIATRQNCNAASLLLFLHRLIDVFKHYFEELEEESLRDNFVVVYELLDEIMDFGYPQFLEANILSEFIKTDAYRMEVTQRPPMAVTNSVSWRSEGLVYKKNEVFLDVVESVNILVNSNGHIIRSDVVGALKMRTYLSGMPECNLGFYDRVLLEAQGRTTKGEAIDLDDIKFHQCVRLAHFENDRIISFIPPGGSFDLMTYRLSTQVKPLIWVEAQIERHSRSRVEITVKARSQFKEQSTATNVEIELPVPSDATNPNICMSMGSASYAPEKDALLWKIKSFPGGKEYMVRAELSLPSIQSDEAPSARKAPIRVKFEIPYFTVSGIQVRYLNIDVKSRYPALPCSRLRYITMAGEYEPRLMETTVLSSTSPRSA
;
A
#
# COMPACT_ATOMS: atom_id res chain seq x y z
N MET A 1 -21.33 -33.07 -44.19
CA MET A 1 -22.06 -33.30 -42.93
C MET A 1 -21.17 -34.25 -42.16
N ASP A 2 -20.26 -33.82 -41.30
CA ASP A 2 -20.33 -32.70 -40.37
C ASP A 2 -19.01 -31.95 -40.24
N SER A 3 -19.15 -30.65 -40.02
CA SER A 3 -18.13 -29.62 -39.84
C SER A 3 -17.33 -29.80 -38.56
N LEU A 4 -16.02 -29.87 -38.71
CA LEU A 4 -15.03 -29.62 -37.67
C LEU A 4 -15.21 -28.20 -37.13
N SER A 5 -15.83 -28.06 -35.96
CA SER A 5 -15.85 -26.79 -35.22
C SER A 5 -14.46 -26.56 -34.63
N GLY A 6 -13.75 -25.58 -35.17
CA GLY A 6 -12.49 -25.10 -34.62
C GLY A 6 -12.68 -24.67 -33.18
N HIS A 7 -11.86 -25.23 -32.29
CA HIS A 7 -11.57 -24.60 -31.01
C HIS A 7 -10.84 -23.30 -31.32
N GLU A 8 -11.55 -22.17 -31.29
CA GLU A 8 -10.93 -20.87 -31.06
C GLU A 8 -10.30 -20.94 -29.66
N VAL A 9 -9.02 -21.27 -29.62
CA VAL A 9 -8.17 -20.90 -28.49
C VAL A 9 -8.18 -19.38 -28.49
N VAL A 10 -8.92 -18.79 -27.55
CA VAL A 10 -8.90 -17.35 -27.30
C VAL A 10 -7.47 -16.98 -26.92
N THR A 11 -6.67 -16.59 -27.91
CA THR A 11 -5.40 -15.91 -27.73
C THR A 11 -5.70 -14.49 -27.27
N GLY A 12 -6.14 -14.36 -26.02
CA GLY A 12 -6.20 -13.09 -25.32
C GLY A 12 -4.80 -12.73 -24.84
N ASP A 13 -4.44 -11.45 -24.89
CA ASP A 13 -3.20 -10.92 -24.31
C ASP A 13 -2.96 -11.53 -22.91
N PRO A 14 -1.73 -11.96 -22.58
CA PRO A 14 -1.40 -12.49 -21.26
C PRO A 14 -1.62 -11.47 -20.11
N GLN A 15 -1.86 -10.19 -20.44
CA GLN A 15 -2.23 -9.13 -19.49
C GLN A 15 -3.74 -8.86 -19.38
N SER A 16 -4.57 -9.55 -20.17
CA SER A 16 -6.01 -9.27 -20.35
C SER A 16 -6.91 -10.44 -19.90
N GLN A 17 -6.42 -11.38 -19.10
CA GLN A 17 -7.29 -12.44 -18.60
C GLN A 17 -8.08 -11.94 -17.38
N ASN A 18 -9.40 -11.95 -17.48
CA ASN A 18 -10.28 -11.72 -16.34
C ASN A 18 -9.97 -12.77 -15.27
N PRO A 19 -9.90 -12.39 -13.97
CA PRO A 19 -9.54 -13.31 -12.88
C PRO A 19 -10.55 -14.44 -12.68
N VAL A 20 -11.73 -14.35 -13.32
CA VAL A 20 -12.75 -15.39 -13.35
C VAL A 20 -13.03 -15.75 -14.80
N GLY A 21 -12.69 -16.98 -15.17
CA GLY A 21 -13.03 -17.61 -16.44
C GLY A 21 -14.14 -18.64 -16.26
N HIS A 22 -14.93 -18.87 -17.30
CA HIS A 22 -15.94 -19.93 -17.31
C HIS A 22 -15.81 -20.72 -18.60
N ASP A 23 -15.51 -22.01 -18.48
CA ASP A 23 -15.40 -22.92 -19.63
C ASP A 23 -16.10 -24.26 -19.31
N ASN A 24 -16.90 -24.75 -20.26
CA ASN A 24 -17.55 -26.07 -20.19
C ASN A 24 -18.29 -26.39 -18.87
N GLY A 25 -18.95 -25.40 -18.25
CA GLY A 25 -19.67 -25.57 -16.99
C GLY A 25 -18.77 -25.62 -15.75
N VAL A 26 -17.50 -25.27 -15.88
CA VAL A 26 -16.54 -25.08 -14.80
C VAL A 26 -16.17 -23.61 -14.73
N THR A 27 -16.25 -23.04 -13.53
CA THR A 27 -15.75 -21.71 -13.23
C THR A 27 -14.32 -21.82 -12.72
N TYR A 28 -13.40 -21.12 -13.35
CA TYR A 28 -11.99 -21.03 -12.98
C TYR A 28 -11.74 -19.65 -12.38
N MET A 29 -11.20 -19.60 -11.17
CA MET A 29 -10.79 -18.36 -10.52
C MET A 29 -9.30 -18.47 -10.28
N PHE A 30 -8.51 -17.50 -10.76
CA PHE A 30 -7.07 -17.56 -10.61
C PHE A 30 -6.49 -16.24 -10.16
N MET A 31 -5.31 -16.33 -9.55
CA MET A 31 -4.50 -15.22 -9.14
C MET A 31 -3.06 -15.49 -9.53
N GLN A 32 -2.41 -14.48 -10.09
CA GLN A 32 -1.00 -14.55 -10.42
C GLN A 32 -0.18 -13.89 -9.31
N ASP A 33 0.79 -14.62 -8.76
CA ASP A 33 1.84 -14.07 -7.90
C ASP A 33 3.19 -14.40 -8.54
N LYS A 34 3.92 -13.37 -8.96
CA LYS A 34 5.17 -13.51 -9.73
C LYS A 34 5.01 -14.45 -10.95
N ASN A 35 5.70 -15.60 -10.93
CA ASN A 35 5.73 -16.63 -11.97
C ASN A 35 4.76 -17.79 -11.72
N VAL A 36 3.96 -17.76 -10.64
CA VAL A 36 3.03 -18.82 -10.28
C VAL A 36 1.58 -18.35 -10.43
N TYR A 37 0.73 -19.22 -10.98
CA TYR A 37 -0.71 -19.04 -11.00
C TYR A 37 -1.36 -19.98 -9.98
N LEU A 38 -2.07 -19.43 -9.01
CA LEU A 38 -2.93 -20.20 -8.10
C LEU A 38 -4.34 -20.17 -8.64
N MET A 39 -4.95 -21.34 -8.83
CA MET A 39 -6.26 -21.48 -9.46
C MET A 39 -7.19 -22.34 -8.62
N ILE A 40 -8.46 -21.94 -8.54
CA ILE A 40 -9.57 -22.72 -7.99
C ILE A 40 -10.54 -23.01 -9.14
N ALA A 41 -10.89 -24.29 -9.30
CA ALA A 41 -11.91 -24.72 -10.24
C ALA A 41 -13.15 -25.19 -9.47
N THR A 42 -14.32 -24.66 -9.82
CA THR A 42 -15.60 -25.08 -9.23
C THR A 42 -16.66 -25.28 -10.29
N ARG A 43 -17.50 -26.30 -10.12
CA ARG A 43 -18.70 -26.54 -10.93
C ARG A 43 -19.97 -25.98 -10.27
N GLN A 44 -19.85 -25.55 -9.02
CA GLN A 44 -20.97 -25.06 -8.22
C GLN A 44 -20.98 -23.53 -8.21
N ASN A 45 -22.17 -22.97 -7.95
CA ASN A 45 -22.31 -21.53 -7.77
C ASN A 45 -21.76 -21.12 -6.38
N CYS A 46 -20.46 -20.89 -6.32
CA CYS A 46 -19.76 -20.48 -5.11
C CYS A 46 -19.61 -18.96 -5.04
N ASN A 47 -19.41 -18.43 -3.84
CA ASN A 47 -19.07 -17.01 -3.67
C ASN A 47 -17.64 -16.74 -4.21
N ALA A 48 -17.56 -16.12 -5.38
CA ALA A 48 -16.28 -15.80 -6.01
C ALA A 48 -15.38 -14.88 -5.16
N ALA A 49 -15.98 -13.92 -4.42
CA ALA A 49 -15.21 -13.03 -3.57
C ALA A 49 -14.55 -13.77 -2.41
N SER A 50 -15.24 -14.75 -1.81
CA SER A 50 -14.68 -15.59 -0.74
C SER A 50 -13.51 -16.45 -1.24
N LEU A 51 -13.62 -17.01 -2.44
CA LEU A 51 -12.57 -17.84 -3.03
C LEU A 51 -11.35 -17.00 -3.46
N LEU A 52 -11.56 -15.80 -4.00
CA LEU A 52 -10.47 -14.87 -4.31
C LEU A 52 -9.78 -14.37 -3.03
N LEU A 53 -10.54 -14.09 -1.97
CA LEU A 53 -9.96 -13.75 -0.66
C LEU A 53 -9.14 -14.92 -0.09
N PHE A 54 -9.63 -16.15 -0.23
CA PHE A 54 -8.90 -17.35 0.14
C PHE A 54 -7.58 -17.46 -0.61
N LEU A 55 -7.57 -17.24 -1.94
CA LEU A 55 -6.33 -17.25 -2.73
C LEU A 55 -5.32 -16.21 -2.25
N HIS A 56 -5.77 -14.99 -1.94
CA HIS A 56 -4.90 -13.97 -1.33
C HIS A 56 -4.29 -14.45 -0.01
N ARG A 57 -5.11 -15.03 0.88
CA ARG A 57 -4.63 -15.54 2.18
C ARG A 57 -3.70 -16.73 2.05
N LEU A 58 -3.95 -17.61 1.08
CA LEU A 58 -3.09 -18.75 0.79
C LEU A 58 -1.69 -18.28 0.32
N ILE A 59 -1.64 -17.25 -0.52
CA ILE A 59 -0.38 -16.61 -0.93
C ILE A 59 0.35 -16.01 0.28
N ASP A 60 -0.36 -15.33 1.18
CA ASP A 60 0.23 -14.79 2.42
C ASP A 60 0.81 -15.91 3.30
N VAL A 61 0.12 -17.05 3.42
CA VAL A 61 0.63 -18.23 4.16
C VAL A 61 1.88 -18.79 3.49
N PHE A 62 1.90 -18.99 2.18
CA PHE A 62 3.09 -19.48 1.50
C PHE A 62 4.28 -18.52 1.61
N LYS A 63 4.05 -17.20 1.50
CA LYS A 63 5.10 -16.19 1.74
C LYS A 63 5.63 -16.22 3.17
N HIS A 64 4.81 -16.58 4.15
CA HIS A 64 5.27 -16.75 5.53
C HIS A 64 6.19 -17.96 5.70
N TYR A 65 5.92 -19.07 5.02
CA TYR A 65 6.72 -20.30 5.12
C TYR A 65 7.99 -20.29 4.26
N PHE A 66 7.91 -19.70 3.06
CA PHE A 66 8.98 -19.79 2.06
C PHE A 66 9.70 -18.47 1.81
N GLU A 67 9.31 -17.38 2.50
CA GLU A 67 9.72 -15.99 2.28
C GLU A 67 9.26 -15.42 0.92
N GLU A 68 9.55 -16.14 -0.16
CA GLU A 68 9.17 -15.82 -1.52
C GLU A 68 8.43 -17.00 -2.19
N LEU A 69 7.28 -16.68 -2.80
CA LEU A 69 6.49 -17.65 -3.55
C LEU A 69 6.96 -17.69 -5.01
N GLU A 70 7.79 -18.68 -5.31
CA GLU A 70 8.28 -18.97 -6.66
C GLU A 70 8.14 -20.46 -6.98
N GLU A 71 8.26 -20.80 -8.26
CA GLU A 71 8.20 -22.19 -8.71
C GLU A 71 9.23 -23.10 -8.00
N GLU A 72 10.44 -22.59 -7.77
CA GLU A 72 11.50 -23.33 -7.05
C GLU A 72 11.09 -23.59 -5.59
N SER A 73 10.59 -22.57 -4.89
CA SER A 73 10.11 -22.70 -3.50
C SER A 73 9.06 -23.80 -3.33
N LEU A 74 8.12 -23.92 -4.28
CA LEU A 74 7.08 -24.94 -4.24
C LEU A 74 7.62 -26.34 -4.55
N ARG A 75 8.57 -26.46 -5.48
CA ARG A 75 9.18 -27.75 -5.84
C ARG A 75 10.06 -28.29 -4.72
N ASP A 76 10.83 -27.42 -4.06
CA ASP A 76 11.73 -27.83 -2.99
C ASP A 76 10.98 -28.20 -1.70
N ASN A 77 9.80 -27.60 -1.47
CA ASN A 77 9.00 -27.79 -0.25
C ASN A 77 7.67 -28.52 -0.48
N PHE A 78 7.55 -29.37 -1.51
CA PHE A 78 6.29 -29.97 -1.92
C PHE A 78 5.56 -30.72 -0.79
N VAL A 79 6.29 -31.37 0.13
CA VAL A 79 5.69 -32.08 1.28
C VAL A 79 4.90 -31.13 2.17
N VAL A 80 5.52 -30.01 2.56
CA VAL A 80 4.90 -28.98 3.41
C VAL A 80 3.73 -28.31 2.68
N VAL A 81 3.84 -28.11 1.36
CA VAL A 81 2.74 -27.56 0.56
C VAL A 81 1.51 -28.47 0.61
N TYR A 82 1.68 -29.80 0.47
CA TYR A 82 0.55 -30.72 0.56
C TYR A 82 -0.06 -30.75 1.97
N GLU A 83 0.75 -30.75 3.02
CA GLU A 83 0.26 -30.67 4.41
C GLU A 83 -0.51 -29.37 4.66
N LEU A 84 0.00 -28.24 4.17
CA LEU A 84 -0.67 -26.95 4.28
C LEU A 84 -2.01 -26.95 3.55
N LEU A 85 -2.08 -27.48 2.32
CA LEU A 85 -3.32 -27.50 1.54
C LEU A 85 -4.41 -28.36 2.21
N ASP A 86 -4.02 -29.48 2.82
CA ASP A 86 -4.95 -30.38 3.53
C ASP A 86 -5.52 -29.72 4.80
N GLU A 87 -4.70 -29.00 5.55
CA GLU A 87 -5.12 -28.32 6.79
C GLU A 87 -5.87 -26.99 6.54
N ILE A 88 -5.56 -26.30 5.45
CA ILE A 88 -6.14 -24.99 5.13
C ILE A 88 -7.55 -25.13 4.53
N MET A 89 -7.85 -26.19 3.79
CA MET A 89 -9.13 -26.38 3.11
C MET A 89 -9.59 -27.84 3.14
N ASP A 90 -10.77 -28.06 3.73
CA ASP A 90 -11.42 -29.37 3.71
C ASP A 90 -12.70 -29.31 2.86
N PHE A 91 -12.80 -30.20 1.86
CA PHE A 91 -13.93 -30.33 0.95
C PHE A 91 -14.41 -29.00 0.30
N GLY A 92 -13.48 -28.08 0.04
CA GLY A 92 -13.78 -26.76 -0.55
C GLY A 92 -14.22 -25.69 0.46
N TYR A 93 -14.25 -26.02 1.77
CA TYR A 93 -14.48 -25.07 2.84
C TYR A 93 -13.13 -24.64 3.45
N PRO A 94 -12.76 -23.36 3.36
CA PRO A 94 -11.60 -22.84 4.08
C PRO A 94 -11.76 -23.03 5.58
N GLN A 95 -10.76 -23.65 6.21
CA GLN A 95 -10.73 -23.91 7.65
C GLN A 95 -9.90 -22.84 8.35
N PHE A 96 -8.58 -22.97 8.28
CA PHE A 96 -7.66 -22.20 9.10
C PHE A 96 -6.54 -21.60 8.24
N LEU A 97 -6.37 -20.28 8.30
CA LEU A 97 -5.50 -19.51 7.39
C LEU A 97 -4.44 -18.66 8.12
N GLU A 98 -4.26 -18.87 9.42
CA GLU A 98 -3.29 -18.10 10.22
C GLU A 98 -1.92 -18.77 10.23
N ALA A 99 -0.99 -18.24 9.43
CA ALA A 99 0.34 -18.83 9.22
C ALA A 99 1.16 -18.99 10.51
N ASN A 100 1.05 -18.05 11.45
CA ASN A 100 1.74 -18.08 12.74
C ASN A 100 1.33 -19.27 13.62
N ILE A 101 0.08 -19.73 13.48
CA ILE A 101 -0.45 -20.84 14.27
C ILE A 101 -0.25 -22.15 13.52
N LEU A 102 -0.40 -22.14 12.19
CA LEU A 102 -0.06 -23.28 11.33
C LEU A 102 1.39 -23.72 11.56
N SER A 103 2.32 -22.77 11.69
CA SER A 103 3.76 -23.07 11.86
C SER A 103 4.11 -23.70 13.21
N GLU A 104 3.19 -23.70 14.18
CA GLU A 104 3.40 -24.41 15.44
C GLU A 104 3.32 -25.93 15.27
N PHE A 105 2.52 -26.41 14.32
CA PHE A 105 2.26 -27.84 14.11
C PHE A 105 2.67 -28.38 12.72
N ILE A 106 2.66 -27.57 11.68
CA ILE A 106 3.26 -27.89 10.37
C ILE A 106 4.66 -27.27 10.36
N LYS A 107 5.70 -28.11 10.47
CA LYS A 107 7.09 -27.64 10.53
C LYS A 107 7.84 -28.05 9.28
N THR A 108 8.61 -27.12 8.74
CA THR A 108 9.57 -27.37 7.65
C THR A 108 10.75 -28.22 8.09
N ASP A 109 11.07 -28.25 9.39
CA ASP A 109 12.17 -29.06 9.93
C ASP A 109 11.79 -30.54 10.11
N ALA A 110 12.43 -31.41 9.33
CA ALA A 110 12.29 -32.87 9.35
C ALA A 110 12.66 -33.56 10.68
N TYR A 111 13.11 -32.84 11.72
CA TYR A 111 13.81 -33.41 12.87
C TYR A 111 13.07 -33.36 14.22
N ARG A 112 11.74 -33.32 14.23
CA ARG A 112 10.95 -33.46 15.48
C ARG A 112 9.71 -34.35 15.32
N MET A 113 9.93 -35.60 14.92
CA MET A 113 8.91 -36.67 14.95
C MET A 113 8.68 -37.30 16.33
N GLU A 114 9.19 -36.75 17.43
CA GLU A 114 9.08 -37.39 18.76
C GLU A 114 7.95 -36.89 19.68
N VAL A 115 7.05 -36.03 19.21
CA VAL A 115 5.87 -35.65 20.00
C VAL A 115 4.66 -35.69 19.10
N THR A 116 3.66 -36.51 19.45
CA THR A 116 2.28 -36.39 18.91
C THR A 116 1.86 -34.93 19.05
N GLN A 117 1.94 -34.18 17.95
CA GLN A 117 1.62 -32.77 17.94
C GLN A 117 0.10 -32.68 18.01
N ARG A 118 -0.42 -32.41 19.20
CA ARG A 118 -1.84 -32.05 19.34
C ARG A 118 -2.00 -30.67 18.72
N PRO A 119 -3.05 -30.44 17.91
CA PRO A 119 -3.30 -29.11 17.39
C PRO A 119 -3.39 -28.11 18.56
N PRO A 120 -2.78 -26.92 18.43
CA PRO A 120 -2.84 -25.90 19.47
C PRO A 120 -4.29 -25.62 19.83
N MET A 121 -4.57 -25.37 21.12
CA MET A 121 -5.93 -25.01 21.56
C MET A 121 -6.47 -23.77 20.82
N ALA A 122 -5.58 -22.89 20.33
CA ALA A 122 -5.94 -21.74 19.50
C ALA A 122 -6.75 -22.11 18.25
N VAL A 123 -6.57 -23.32 17.69
CA VAL A 123 -7.35 -23.79 16.53
C VAL A 123 -8.84 -23.99 16.86
N THR A 124 -9.15 -24.30 18.12
CA THR A 124 -10.53 -24.56 18.58
C THR A 124 -11.09 -23.47 19.49
N ASN A 125 -10.28 -22.47 19.85
CA ASN A 125 -10.67 -21.40 20.76
C ASN A 125 -11.29 -20.22 19.99
N SER A 126 -12.08 -19.41 20.69
CA SER A 126 -12.63 -18.14 20.19
C SER A 126 -11.56 -17.12 19.75
N VAL A 127 -10.32 -17.32 20.20
CA VAL A 127 -9.14 -16.51 19.80
C VAL A 127 -8.23 -17.41 18.97
N SER A 128 -8.30 -17.25 17.65
CA SER A 128 -7.62 -18.09 16.66
C SER A 128 -6.27 -17.54 16.17
N TRP A 129 -5.91 -16.33 16.57
CA TRP A 129 -4.72 -15.60 16.06
C TRP A 129 -3.60 -15.44 17.11
N ARG A 130 -3.74 -16.05 18.29
CA ARG A 130 -2.75 -15.93 19.38
C ARG A 130 -2.70 -17.17 20.25
N SER A 131 -1.52 -17.76 20.37
CA SER A 131 -1.27 -18.90 21.25
C SER A 131 -1.12 -18.51 22.72
N GLU A 132 -1.57 -19.41 23.61
CA GLU A 132 -1.38 -19.27 25.04
C GLU A 132 0.09 -19.52 25.44
N GLY A 133 0.57 -18.84 26.48
CA GLY A 133 1.92 -19.09 27.02
C GLY A 133 3.08 -18.33 26.37
N LEU A 134 2.82 -17.36 25.48
CA LEU A 134 3.86 -16.46 24.96
C LEU A 134 4.56 -15.71 26.11
N VAL A 135 5.89 -15.76 26.18
CA VAL A 135 6.69 -15.04 27.18
C VAL A 135 7.77 -14.21 26.51
N TYR A 136 7.78 -12.92 26.79
CA TYR A 136 8.80 -11.97 26.34
C TYR A 136 9.60 -11.46 27.52
N LYS A 137 10.91 -11.25 27.32
CA LYS A 137 11.81 -10.66 28.33
C LYS A 137 11.41 -9.24 28.69
N LYS A 138 10.91 -8.48 27.71
CA LYS A 138 10.39 -7.12 27.86
C LYS A 138 9.05 -7.03 27.16
N ASN A 139 8.06 -6.50 27.86
CA ASN A 139 6.74 -6.28 27.28
C ASN A 139 6.71 -4.91 26.60
N GLU A 140 6.68 -4.88 25.28
CA GLU A 140 6.74 -3.65 24.48
C GLU A 140 5.69 -3.68 23.36
N VAL A 141 5.12 -2.51 23.07
CA VAL A 141 4.17 -2.31 21.99
C VAL A 141 4.59 -1.10 21.17
N PHE A 142 4.68 -1.28 19.87
CA PHE A 142 4.92 -0.21 18.92
C PHE A 142 3.67 -0.01 18.09
N LEU A 143 3.24 1.25 17.96
CA LEU A 143 2.09 1.66 17.20
C LEU A 143 2.54 2.71 16.19
N ASP A 144 2.47 2.37 14.91
CA ASP A 144 2.83 3.25 13.81
C ASP A 144 1.53 3.60 13.06
N VAL A 145 1.16 4.87 13.07
CA VAL A 145 0.07 5.41 12.24
C VAL A 145 0.67 5.85 10.93
N VAL A 146 0.39 5.12 9.84
CA VAL A 146 0.93 5.40 8.51
C VAL A 146 -0.20 5.88 7.61
N GLU A 147 -0.14 7.12 7.15
CA GLU A 147 -1.08 7.70 6.20
C GLU A 147 -0.46 7.79 4.82
N SER A 148 -1.13 7.21 3.81
CA SER A 148 -0.77 7.34 2.40
C SER A 148 -1.70 8.32 1.73
N VAL A 149 -1.14 9.40 1.18
CA VAL A 149 -1.92 10.47 0.53
C VAL A 149 -1.93 10.22 -0.98
N ASN A 150 -3.13 10.03 -1.53
CA ASN A 150 -3.37 9.85 -2.95
C ASN A 150 -3.92 11.15 -3.53
N ILE A 151 -3.21 11.75 -4.49
CA ILE A 151 -3.62 12.99 -5.15
C ILE A 151 -3.44 12.87 -6.65
N LEU A 152 -4.50 13.18 -7.38
CA LEU A 152 -4.47 13.34 -8.83
C LEU A 152 -4.78 14.79 -9.18
N VAL A 153 -3.82 15.47 -9.82
CA VAL A 153 -4.00 16.86 -10.28
C VAL A 153 -4.07 16.87 -11.80
N ASN A 154 -5.05 17.60 -12.36
CA ASN A 154 -5.16 17.77 -13.81
C ASN A 154 -4.13 18.76 -14.36
N SER A 155 -4.02 18.84 -15.68
CA SER A 155 -3.13 19.79 -16.38
C SER A 155 -3.49 21.27 -16.18
N ASN A 156 -4.63 21.56 -15.56
CA ASN A 156 -5.07 22.93 -15.27
C ASN A 156 -4.81 23.30 -13.79
N GLY A 157 -4.23 22.41 -13.00
CA GLY A 157 -3.96 22.63 -11.58
C GLY A 157 -5.17 22.39 -10.66
N HIS A 158 -6.25 21.79 -11.14
CA HIS A 158 -7.37 21.35 -10.30
C HIS A 158 -7.16 19.92 -9.79
N ILE A 159 -7.46 19.70 -8.51
CA ILE A 159 -7.42 18.40 -7.85
C ILE A 159 -8.65 17.59 -8.31
N ILE A 160 -8.42 16.46 -8.99
CA ILE A 160 -9.48 15.54 -9.42
C ILE A 160 -9.80 14.55 -8.30
N ARG A 161 -8.77 13.99 -7.67
CA ARG A 161 -8.89 12.96 -6.64
C ARG A 161 -7.98 13.31 -5.47
N SER A 162 -8.50 13.17 -4.26
CA SER A 162 -7.79 13.40 -3.00
C SER A 162 -8.32 12.41 -1.99
N ASP A 163 -7.62 11.30 -1.80
CA ASP A 163 -7.98 10.29 -0.80
C ASP A 163 -6.79 10.07 0.15
N VAL A 164 -7.06 9.92 1.43
CA VAL A 164 -6.06 9.49 2.42
C VAL A 164 -6.41 8.09 2.86
N VAL A 165 -5.47 7.16 2.67
CA VAL A 165 -5.58 5.78 3.15
C VAL A 165 -4.62 5.62 4.32
N GLY A 166 -5.17 5.46 5.51
CA GLY A 166 -4.40 5.24 6.72
C GLY A 166 -4.37 3.79 7.14
N ALA A 167 -3.25 3.35 7.69
CA ALA A 167 -3.08 2.06 8.31
C ALA A 167 -2.47 2.23 9.70
N LEU A 168 -3.05 1.56 10.68
CA LEU A 168 -2.54 1.48 12.04
C LEU A 168 -1.77 0.17 12.20
N LYS A 169 -0.44 0.25 12.07
CA LYS A 169 0.44 -0.90 12.16
C LYS A 169 0.88 -1.09 13.61
N MET A 170 0.68 -2.28 14.13
CA MET A 170 1.03 -2.61 15.51
C MET A 170 2.10 -3.69 15.52
N ARG A 171 3.11 -3.52 16.37
CA ARG A 171 4.07 -4.58 16.70
C ARG A 171 3.97 -4.88 18.18
N THR A 172 3.61 -6.10 18.53
CA THR A 172 3.40 -6.48 19.92
C THR A 172 4.37 -7.56 20.37
N TYR A 173 5.01 -7.28 21.50
CA TYR A 173 5.86 -8.20 22.24
C TYR A 173 5.29 -8.29 23.65
N LEU A 174 4.08 -8.84 23.78
CA LEU A 174 3.37 -8.93 25.06
C LEU A 174 3.29 -10.39 25.50
N SER A 175 3.51 -10.65 26.79
CA SER A 175 3.43 -12.01 27.33
C SER A 175 2.00 -12.39 27.73
N GLY A 176 1.61 -13.66 27.55
CA GLY A 176 0.28 -14.18 27.89
C GLY A 176 -0.80 -13.74 26.90
N MET A 177 -2.02 -13.57 27.41
CA MET A 177 -3.21 -13.14 26.66
C MET A 177 -3.68 -11.75 27.12
N PRO A 178 -3.04 -10.67 26.64
CA PRO A 178 -3.39 -9.31 27.02
C PRO A 178 -4.66 -8.85 26.31
N GLU A 179 -5.53 -8.15 27.02
CA GLU A 179 -6.67 -7.43 26.45
C GLU A 179 -6.28 -5.95 26.31
N CYS A 180 -6.30 -5.46 25.08
CA CYS A 180 -5.90 -4.10 24.75
C CYS A 180 -7.13 -3.27 24.40
N ASN A 181 -7.21 -2.06 24.97
CA ASN A 181 -8.23 -1.07 24.66
C ASN A 181 -7.56 0.19 24.12
N LEU A 182 -7.82 0.48 22.84
CA LEU A 182 -7.32 1.66 22.14
C LEU A 182 -8.45 2.68 21.98
N GLY A 183 -8.18 3.92 22.37
CA GLY A 183 -9.10 5.04 22.21
C GLY A 183 -8.49 6.16 21.36
N PHE A 184 -9.27 6.66 20.40
CA PHE A 184 -8.95 7.87 19.63
C PHE A 184 -9.62 9.11 20.23
N TYR A 185 -9.19 10.28 19.77
CA TYR A 185 -9.98 11.51 19.93
C TYR A 185 -11.13 11.52 18.91
N ASP A 186 -12.20 10.79 19.21
CA ASP A 186 -13.42 10.77 18.39
C ASP A 186 -14.40 11.89 18.82
N ARG A 187 -14.93 12.62 17.83
CA ARG A 187 -15.96 13.66 18.00
C ARG A 187 -17.15 13.15 18.78
N VAL A 188 -17.65 11.98 18.39
CA VAL A 188 -18.95 11.48 18.81
C VAL A 188 -18.91 11.14 20.30
N LEU A 189 -17.80 10.54 20.75
CA LEU A 189 -17.52 10.29 22.16
C LEU A 189 -17.36 11.59 22.98
N LEU A 190 -16.68 12.59 22.42
CA LEU A 190 -16.42 13.87 23.11
C LEU A 190 -17.67 14.75 23.22
N GLU A 191 -18.49 14.79 22.16
CA GLU A 191 -19.79 15.45 22.14
C GLU A 191 -20.78 14.76 23.09
N ALA A 192 -20.82 13.42 23.11
CA ALA A 192 -21.63 12.66 24.06
C ALA A 192 -21.20 12.88 25.53
N GLN A 193 -19.92 13.19 25.77
CA GLN A 193 -19.37 13.49 27.11
C GLN A 193 -19.43 14.98 27.49
N GLY A 194 -20.06 15.84 26.66
CA GLY A 194 -20.24 17.27 26.96
C GLY A 194 -18.93 18.07 27.01
N ARG A 195 -17.83 17.54 26.46
CA ARG A 195 -16.52 18.20 26.45
C ARG A 195 -16.32 18.91 25.11
N THR A 196 -16.58 20.22 25.07
CA THR A 196 -16.21 21.08 23.94
C THR A 196 -14.69 21.25 23.88
N THR A 197 -14.02 20.45 23.08
CA THR A 197 -12.61 20.66 22.74
C THR A 197 -12.48 21.32 21.36
N LYS A 198 -11.59 22.31 21.24
CA LYS A 198 -11.16 22.97 19.99
C LYS A 198 -10.35 22.03 19.05
N GLY A 199 -10.63 20.73 19.05
CA GLY A 199 -10.02 19.77 18.13
C GLY A 199 -10.95 19.54 16.96
N GLU A 200 -10.45 19.70 15.73
CA GLU A 200 -11.14 19.18 14.55
C GLU A 200 -11.30 17.68 14.74
N ALA A 201 -12.56 17.25 14.77
CA ALA A 201 -12.85 15.89 15.06
C ALA A 201 -12.89 15.10 13.75
N ILE A 202 -12.28 13.92 13.78
CA ILE A 202 -11.97 13.16 12.57
C ILE A 202 -13.23 12.45 12.09
N ASP A 203 -13.63 12.71 10.85
CA ASP A 203 -14.69 11.97 10.18
C ASP A 203 -14.06 10.87 9.35
N LEU A 204 -14.15 9.61 9.79
CA LEU A 204 -13.56 8.47 9.09
C LEU A 204 -14.64 7.84 8.21
N ASP A 205 -14.45 7.83 6.89
CA ASP A 205 -15.47 7.31 5.96
C ASP A 205 -15.62 5.80 6.09
N ASP A 206 -14.52 5.08 5.92
CA ASP A 206 -14.48 3.63 5.95
C ASP A 206 -13.40 3.19 6.94
N ILE A 207 -13.74 2.24 7.81
CA ILE A 207 -12.80 1.61 8.74
C ILE A 207 -12.90 0.09 8.55
N LYS A 208 -11.74 -0.54 8.36
CA LYS A 208 -11.61 -2.00 8.35
C LYS A 208 -10.73 -2.41 9.52
N PHE A 209 -11.23 -3.32 10.33
CA PHE A 209 -10.51 -3.83 11.48
C PHE A 209 -9.89 -5.19 11.19
N HIS A 210 -8.81 -5.50 11.92
CA HIS A 210 -8.34 -6.86 12.06
C HIS A 210 -9.37 -7.73 12.78
N GLN A 211 -9.37 -9.04 12.52
CA GLN A 211 -10.29 -9.99 13.16
C GLN A 211 -10.17 -10.04 14.70
N CYS A 212 -9.09 -9.49 15.25
CA CYS A 212 -8.87 -9.45 16.68
C CYS A 212 -9.71 -8.41 17.42
N VAL A 213 -10.34 -7.48 16.68
CA VAL A 213 -11.14 -6.40 17.22
C VAL A 213 -12.58 -6.85 17.45
N ARG A 214 -13.09 -6.59 18.65
CA ARG A 214 -14.49 -6.85 19.00
C ARG A 214 -15.39 -5.73 18.48
N LEU A 215 -15.93 -5.92 17.27
CA LEU A 215 -16.79 -4.95 16.58
C LEU A 215 -17.97 -4.46 17.43
N ALA A 216 -18.60 -5.35 18.21
CA ALA A 216 -19.73 -5.00 19.07
C ALA A 216 -19.38 -3.96 20.17
N HIS A 217 -18.13 -3.92 20.66
CA HIS A 217 -17.71 -2.91 21.63
C HIS A 217 -17.40 -1.58 20.94
N PHE A 218 -16.87 -1.63 19.72
CA PHE A 218 -16.61 -0.44 18.93
C PHE A 218 -17.91 0.28 18.52
N GLU A 219 -18.96 -0.46 18.16
CA GLU A 219 -20.24 0.13 17.75
C GLU A 219 -20.92 0.91 18.89
N ASN A 220 -20.81 0.42 20.13
CA ASN A 220 -21.44 1.04 21.30
C ASN A 220 -20.58 2.17 21.91
N ASP A 221 -19.33 1.85 22.25
CA ASP A 221 -18.49 2.73 23.06
C ASP A 221 -17.45 3.50 22.23
N ARG A 222 -17.32 3.20 20.93
CA ARG A 222 -16.25 3.70 20.05
C ARG A 222 -14.84 3.40 20.59
N ILE A 223 -14.73 2.34 21.41
CA ILE A 223 -13.47 1.83 21.95
C ILE A 223 -13.08 0.58 21.17
N ILE A 224 -11.82 0.53 20.72
CA ILE A 224 -11.28 -0.64 20.02
C ILE A 224 -10.72 -1.58 21.08
N SER A 225 -11.50 -2.60 21.43
CA SER A 225 -11.10 -3.67 22.34
C SER A 225 -10.66 -4.90 21.55
N PHE A 226 -9.46 -5.42 21.81
CA PHE A 226 -8.86 -6.52 21.06
C PHE A 226 -7.79 -7.28 21.84
N ILE A 227 -7.51 -8.51 21.42
CA ILE A 227 -6.36 -9.29 21.88
C ILE A 227 -5.35 -9.32 20.73
N PRO A 228 -4.20 -8.63 20.79
CA PRO A 228 -3.29 -8.53 19.65
C PRO A 228 -2.62 -9.87 19.28
N PRO A 229 -2.53 -10.22 17.99
CA PRO A 229 -1.58 -11.22 17.52
C PRO A 229 -0.13 -10.88 17.94
N GLY A 230 0.70 -11.90 18.14
CA GLY A 230 2.13 -11.70 18.40
C GLY A 230 2.85 -11.19 17.14
N GLY A 231 3.81 -10.28 17.31
CA GLY A 231 4.57 -9.74 16.18
C GLY A 231 3.90 -8.55 15.49
N SER A 232 4.11 -8.44 14.17
CA SER A 232 3.72 -7.29 13.33
C SER A 232 2.41 -7.57 12.60
N PHE A 233 1.40 -6.71 12.77
CA PHE A 233 0.13 -6.80 12.04
C PHE A 233 -0.52 -5.42 11.87
N ASP A 234 -1.44 -5.31 10.91
CA ASP A 234 -2.24 -4.11 10.71
C ASP A 234 -3.54 -4.23 11.54
N LEU A 235 -3.69 -3.39 12.57
CA LEU A 235 -4.82 -3.43 13.50
C LEU A 235 -6.09 -2.86 12.86
N MET A 236 -5.95 -1.76 12.13
CA MET A 236 -7.04 -1.19 11.35
C MET A 236 -6.50 -0.46 10.13
N THR A 237 -7.29 -0.43 9.06
CA THR A 237 -7.10 0.48 7.94
C THR A 237 -8.31 1.40 7.86
N TYR A 238 -8.09 2.66 7.51
CA TYR A 238 -9.14 3.65 7.38
C TYR A 238 -8.96 4.48 6.12
N ARG A 239 -10.07 5.01 5.62
CA ARG A 239 -10.07 5.89 4.45
C ARG A 239 -10.76 7.21 4.80
N LEU A 240 -10.21 8.29 4.28
CA LEU A 240 -10.73 9.64 4.38
C LEU A 240 -10.77 10.26 2.99
N SER A 241 -11.95 10.67 2.53
CA SER A 241 -12.16 11.31 1.22
C SER A 241 -12.16 12.85 1.31
N THR A 242 -11.77 13.41 2.46
CA THR A 242 -11.65 14.85 2.66
C THR A 242 -10.63 15.43 1.69
N GLN A 243 -11.03 16.50 0.99
CA GLN A 243 -10.15 17.20 0.06
C GLN A 243 -9.02 17.89 0.83
N VAL A 244 -7.84 17.30 0.80
CA VAL A 244 -6.64 17.81 1.46
C VAL A 244 -5.83 18.63 0.48
N LYS A 245 -5.22 19.71 0.98
CA LYS A 245 -4.28 20.48 0.16
C LYS A 245 -3.06 19.61 -0.13
N PRO A 246 -2.53 19.62 -1.37
CA PRO A 246 -1.39 18.79 -1.72
C PRO A 246 -0.15 19.21 -0.91
N LEU A 247 0.39 18.26 -0.14
CA LEU A 247 1.53 18.51 0.76
C LEU A 247 2.78 18.99 0.03
N ILE A 248 3.05 18.47 -1.17
CA ILE A 248 4.12 18.92 -2.06
C ILE A 248 3.50 19.27 -3.41
N TRP A 249 3.21 20.55 -3.61
CA TRP A 249 2.68 21.04 -4.87
C TRP A 249 3.78 21.07 -5.92
N VAL A 250 3.63 20.28 -6.98
CA VAL A 250 4.58 20.24 -8.10
C VAL A 250 3.91 20.84 -9.33
N GLU A 251 4.50 21.92 -9.83
CA GLU A 251 4.13 22.54 -11.10
C GLU A 251 5.25 22.29 -12.09
N ALA A 252 4.92 21.64 -13.21
CA ALA A 252 5.87 21.38 -14.28
C ALA A 252 5.37 22.04 -15.56
N GLN A 253 6.22 22.87 -16.14
CA GLN A 253 6.01 23.56 -17.39
C GLN A 253 6.99 23.02 -18.42
N ILE A 254 6.46 22.49 -19.52
CA ILE A 254 7.25 22.00 -20.65
C ILE A 254 7.13 23.01 -21.78
N GLU A 255 8.26 23.60 -22.17
CA GLU A 255 8.40 24.45 -23.34
C GLU A 255 9.10 23.67 -24.45
N ARG A 256 8.34 23.32 -25.49
CA ARG A 256 8.88 22.63 -26.66
C ARG A 256 9.26 23.64 -27.75
N HIS A 257 10.54 23.75 -28.02
CA HIS A 257 11.03 24.46 -29.21
C HIS A 257 11.10 23.47 -30.38
N SER A 258 9.96 23.36 -31.07
CA SER A 258 9.72 22.63 -32.33
C SER A 258 10.66 21.44 -32.65
N ARG A 259 11.90 21.69 -33.07
CA ARG A 259 12.83 20.70 -33.65
C ARG A 259 14.25 20.67 -33.04
N SER A 260 14.48 21.33 -31.90
CA SER A 260 15.85 21.45 -31.38
C SER A 260 15.97 21.13 -29.90
N ARG A 261 15.07 21.65 -29.07
CA ARG A 261 15.20 21.52 -27.62
C ARG A 261 13.86 21.50 -26.92
N VAL A 262 13.84 20.81 -25.79
CA VAL A 262 12.76 20.85 -24.82
C VAL A 262 13.34 21.41 -23.54
N GLU A 263 12.72 22.47 -23.06
CA GLU A 263 13.04 23.03 -21.76
C GLU A 263 11.94 22.65 -20.78
N ILE A 264 12.33 22.01 -19.69
CA ILE A 264 11.40 21.59 -18.64
C ILE A 264 11.77 22.32 -17.36
N THR A 265 10.81 23.11 -16.88
CA THR A 265 10.91 23.84 -15.62
C THR A 265 9.95 23.22 -14.62
N VAL A 266 10.47 22.70 -13.52
CA VAL A 266 9.69 22.10 -12.43
C VAL A 266 9.89 22.92 -11.16
N LYS A 267 8.78 23.37 -10.57
CA LYS A 267 8.74 24.03 -9.26
C LYS A 267 8.02 23.13 -8.28
N ALA A 268 8.67 22.80 -7.17
CA ALA A 268 8.07 22.07 -6.07
C ALA A 268 7.96 22.98 -4.86
N ARG A 269 6.76 23.07 -4.28
CA ARG A 269 6.45 23.88 -3.09
C ARG A 269 5.84 23.02 -2.01
N SER A 270 6.44 23.03 -0.81
CA SER A 270 5.86 22.33 0.35
C SER A 270 4.75 23.16 0.99
N GLN A 271 3.57 22.57 1.16
CA GLN A 271 2.37 23.18 1.75
C GLN A 271 1.98 22.54 3.08
N PHE A 272 2.97 22.18 3.90
CA PHE A 272 2.78 21.72 5.27
C PHE A 272 3.49 22.63 6.27
N LYS A 273 3.24 22.41 7.57
CA LYS A 273 3.77 23.24 8.66
C LYS A 273 5.29 23.34 8.59
N GLU A 274 5.84 24.54 8.82
CA GLU A 274 7.29 24.81 8.74
C GLU A 274 8.13 23.98 9.72
N GLN A 275 7.55 23.58 10.84
CA GLN A 275 8.17 22.70 11.85
C GLN A 275 8.35 21.25 11.37
N SER A 276 7.59 20.83 10.36
CA SER A 276 7.67 19.50 9.76
C SER A 276 8.62 19.53 8.58
N THR A 277 9.27 18.41 8.30
CA THR A 277 10.23 18.27 7.20
C THR A 277 9.97 16.95 6.48
N ALA A 278 9.80 17.00 5.17
CA ALA A 278 9.71 15.81 4.35
C ALA A 278 11.12 15.26 4.07
N THR A 279 11.29 13.96 4.26
CA THR A 279 12.52 13.22 4.00
C THR A 279 12.40 12.41 2.73
N ASN A 280 13.55 12.18 2.07
CA ASN A 280 13.67 11.31 0.89
C ASN A 280 12.64 11.63 -0.20
N VAL A 281 12.46 12.92 -0.50
CA VAL A 281 11.55 13.35 -1.56
C VAL A 281 12.16 12.98 -2.91
N GLU A 282 11.44 12.23 -3.71
CA GLU A 282 11.81 11.83 -5.07
C GLU A 282 10.69 12.25 -6.02
N ILE A 283 11.02 13.11 -6.97
CA ILE A 283 10.11 13.58 -8.02
C ILE A 283 10.58 12.97 -9.33
N GLU A 284 9.76 12.10 -9.89
CA GLU A 284 9.99 11.45 -11.16
C GLU A 284 9.19 12.18 -12.25
N LEU A 285 9.93 12.85 -13.13
CA LEU A 285 9.38 13.59 -14.25
C LEU A 285 9.56 12.77 -15.53
N PRO A 286 8.48 12.36 -16.22
CA PRO A 286 8.61 11.68 -17.50
C PRO A 286 9.11 12.66 -18.56
N VAL A 287 10.06 12.20 -19.35
CA VAL A 287 10.72 12.96 -20.40
C VAL A 287 10.60 12.20 -21.72
N PRO A 288 10.68 12.88 -22.88
CA PRO A 288 10.60 12.19 -24.17
C PRO A 288 11.74 11.17 -24.32
N SER A 289 11.44 9.97 -24.83
CA SER A 289 12.42 8.89 -25.09
C SER A 289 13.58 9.34 -26.00
N ASP A 290 13.30 10.31 -26.88
CA ASP A 290 14.24 10.79 -27.87
C ASP A 290 15.20 11.86 -27.31
N ALA A 291 15.04 12.23 -26.04
CA ALA A 291 15.81 13.30 -25.41
C ALA A 291 17.28 12.89 -25.19
N THR A 292 18.20 13.75 -25.63
CA THR A 292 19.65 13.56 -25.46
C THR A 292 20.30 14.81 -24.87
N ASN A 293 21.45 14.63 -24.21
CA ASN A 293 22.25 15.70 -23.57
C ASN A 293 21.46 16.56 -22.56
N PRO A 294 21.06 16.00 -21.39
CA PRO A 294 20.38 16.76 -20.35
C PRO A 294 21.32 17.78 -19.71
N ASN A 295 21.07 19.07 -19.93
CA ASN A 295 21.67 20.14 -19.13
C ASN A 295 20.72 20.49 -17.99
N ILE A 296 21.08 20.14 -16.76
CA ILE A 296 20.20 20.27 -15.60
C ILE A 296 20.77 21.29 -14.61
N CYS A 297 19.98 22.32 -14.32
CA CYS A 297 20.23 23.29 -13.26
C CYS A 297 19.18 23.11 -12.16
N MET A 298 19.61 23.03 -10.90
CA MET A 298 18.71 22.83 -9.77
C MET A 298 19.07 23.72 -8.59
N SER A 299 18.08 24.14 -7.82
CA SER A 299 18.30 24.93 -6.62
C SER A 299 18.80 24.08 -5.45
N MET A 300 18.26 22.87 -5.28
CA MET A 300 18.55 21.96 -4.18
C MET A 300 18.38 20.50 -4.59
N GLY A 301 19.16 19.62 -3.95
CA GLY A 301 19.11 18.17 -4.17
C GLY A 301 20.04 17.70 -5.30
N SER A 302 19.73 16.53 -5.85
CA SER A 302 20.45 15.93 -6.97
C SER A 302 19.43 15.45 -8.00
N ALA A 303 19.60 15.83 -9.27
CA ALA A 303 18.78 15.32 -10.36
C ALA A 303 19.63 14.48 -11.31
N SER A 304 19.10 13.34 -11.72
CA SER A 304 19.74 12.40 -12.63
C SER A 304 18.75 11.98 -13.71
N TYR A 305 19.19 11.98 -14.96
CA TYR A 305 18.44 11.41 -16.07
C TYR A 305 18.56 9.87 -16.00
N ALA A 306 17.43 9.17 -16.02
CA ALA A 306 17.32 7.71 -15.99
C ALA A 306 16.74 7.22 -17.33
N PRO A 307 17.58 6.91 -18.34
CA PRO A 307 17.14 6.47 -19.65
C PRO A 307 16.27 5.19 -19.60
N GLU A 308 16.52 4.31 -18.64
CA GLU A 308 15.79 3.05 -18.48
C GLU A 308 14.30 3.23 -18.08
N LYS A 309 13.94 4.43 -17.62
CA LYS A 309 12.56 4.79 -17.23
C LYS A 309 11.98 5.92 -18.08
N ASP A 310 12.72 6.42 -19.07
CA ASP A 310 12.40 7.66 -19.79
C ASP A 310 12.00 8.80 -18.82
N ALA A 311 12.75 8.95 -17.73
CA ALA A 311 12.41 9.87 -16.65
C ALA A 311 13.61 10.64 -16.08
N LEU A 312 13.39 11.89 -15.72
CA LEU A 312 14.29 12.70 -14.89
C LEU A 312 13.93 12.50 -13.42
N LEU A 313 14.87 11.97 -12.63
CA LEU A 313 14.70 11.73 -11.20
C LEU A 313 15.32 12.88 -10.42
N TRP A 314 14.49 13.65 -9.71
CA TRP A 314 14.94 14.70 -8.80
C TRP A 314 14.79 14.25 -7.35
N LYS A 315 15.93 14.13 -6.66
CA LYS A 315 16.02 13.65 -5.27
C LYS A 315 16.40 14.78 -4.32
N ILE A 316 15.61 14.97 -3.26
CA ILE A 316 15.81 15.96 -2.21
C ILE A 316 15.80 15.23 -0.87
N LYS A 317 16.95 15.21 -0.17
CA LYS A 317 17.08 14.48 1.10
C LYS A 317 16.17 15.05 2.20
N SER A 318 16.05 16.36 2.26
CA SER A 318 15.29 17.08 3.27
C SER A 318 14.60 18.29 2.64
N PHE A 319 13.28 18.31 2.74
CA PHE A 319 12.41 19.35 2.21
C PHE A 319 11.58 19.94 3.37
N PRO A 320 12.00 21.08 3.95
CA PRO A 320 11.26 21.74 5.04
C PRO A 320 9.90 22.29 4.58
N GLY A 321 8.93 22.40 5.49
CA GLY A 321 7.63 23.02 5.19
C GLY A 321 7.74 24.50 4.81
N GLY A 322 6.89 24.97 3.89
CA GLY A 322 6.85 26.37 3.45
C GLY A 322 7.99 26.80 2.52
N LYS A 323 8.81 25.86 2.02
CA LYS A 323 9.90 26.13 1.08
C LYS A 323 9.48 25.85 -0.37
N GLU A 324 10.20 26.46 -1.30
CA GLU A 324 10.06 26.24 -2.72
C GLU A 324 11.43 25.98 -3.33
N TYR A 325 11.50 24.95 -4.17
CA TYR A 325 12.69 24.57 -4.92
C TYR A 325 12.35 24.39 -6.39
N MET A 326 13.34 24.56 -7.25
CA MET A 326 13.17 24.56 -8.70
C MET A 326 14.26 23.74 -9.38
N VAL A 327 13.87 23.02 -10.42
CA VAL A 327 14.75 22.33 -11.38
C VAL A 327 14.41 22.83 -12.77
N ARG A 328 15.44 23.12 -13.55
CA ARG A 328 15.38 23.43 -14.97
C ARG A 328 16.23 22.40 -15.72
N ALA A 329 15.64 21.71 -16.68
CA ALA A 329 16.33 20.76 -17.54
C ALA A 329 16.16 21.18 -19.01
N GLU A 330 17.26 21.39 -19.71
CA GLU A 330 17.29 21.57 -21.16
C GLU A 330 17.74 20.26 -21.81
N LEU A 331 16.87 19.72 -22.67
CA LEU A 331 17.09 18.46 -23.38
C LEU A 331 17.13 18.77 -24.87
N SER A 332 18.07 18.16 -25.59
CA SER A 332 18.11 18.25 -27.05
C SER A 332 17.20 17.18 -27.66
N LEU A 333 16.43 17.53 -28.69
CA LEU A 333 15.64 16.58 -29.46
C LEU A 333 16.32 16.32 -30.83
N PRO A 334 16.30 15.09 -31.34
CA PRO A 334 16.73 14.79 -32.69
C PRO A 334 15.82 15.46 -33.73
N SER A 335 16.40 15.81 -34.88
CA SER A 335 15.73 16.55 -35.95
C SER A 335 14.72 15.72 -36.74
N ILE A 336 14.72 14.39 -36.56
CA ILE A 336 13.93 13.40 -37.29
C ILE A 336 12.89 12.86 -36.31
N GLN A 337 11.60 13.07 -36.59
CA GLN A 337 10.52 12.44 -35.85
C GLN A 337 10.20 11.07 -36.45
N SER A 338 9.93 10.08 -35.62
CA SER A 338 9.13 8.94 -36.05
C SER A 338 7.68 9.40 -36.19
N ASP A 339 7.11 9.29 -37.40
CA ASP A 339 5.68 9.57 -37.67
C ASP A 339 4.73 8.59 -36.92
N GLU A 340 5.29 7.60 -36.23
CA GLU A 340 4.59 6.55 -35.48
C GLU A 340 4.81 6.61 -33.95
N ALA A 341 5.12 7.78 -33.36
CA ALA A 341 5.04 7.87 -31.89
C ALA A 341 3.56 8.03 -31.48
N PRO A 342 2.89 7.00 -30.90
CA PRO A 342 1.52 7.12 -30.46
C PRO A 342 1.45 8.14 -29.33
N SER A 343 1.12 9.40 -29.65
CA SER A 343 0.88 10.52 -28.74
C SER A 343 1.51 10.28 -27.36
N ALA A 344 2.86 10.29 -27.28
CA ALA A 344 3.65 9.72 -26.19
C ALA A 344 2.87 9.76 -24.89
N ARG A 345 2.32 8.60 -24.47
CA ARG A 345 1.35 8.49 -23.37
C ARG A 345 1.89 9.37 -22.24
N LYS A 346 1.18 10.47 -21.96
CA LYS A 346 1.62 11.49 -21.00
C LYS A 346 1.60 10.85 -19.61
N ALA A 347 2.68 10.16 -19.27
CA ALA A 347 2.85 9.61 -17.95
C ALA A 347 2.73 10.78 -16.95
N PRO A 348 1.99 10.61 -15.85
CA PRO A 348 1.95 11.63 -14.82
C PRO A 348 3.32 11.73 -14.14
N ILE A 349 3.59 12.88 -13.52
CA ILE A 349 4.72 13.03 -12.61
C ILE A 349 4.43 12.14 -11.40
N ARG A 350 5.42 11.41 -10.89
CA ARG A 350 5.26 10.66 -9.65
C ARG A 350 6.07 11.31 -8.55
N VAL A 351 5.46 11.55 -7.39
CA VAL A 351 6.14 12.12 -6.23
C VAL A 351 6.13 11.11 -5.10
N LYS A 352 7.31 10.81 -4.56
CA LYS A 352 7.47 10.03 -3.33
C LYS A 352 8.02 10.95 -2.25
N PHE A 353 7.48 10.84 -1.05
CA PHE A 353 7.98 11.56 0.12
C PHE A 353 7.56 10.83 1.39
N GLU A 354 8.27 11.12 2.48
CA GLU A 354 7.91 10.68 3.82
C GLU A 354 7.99 11.87 4.78
N ILE A 355 6.95 12.12 5.57
CA ILE A 355 6.91 13.17 6.59
C ILE A 355 6.72 12.49 7.95
N PRO A 356 7.77 12.39 8.78
CA PRO A 356 7.65 11.84 10.12
C PRO A 356 6.95 12.83 11.06
N TYR A 357 6.29 12.29 12.08
CA TYR A 357 5.56 13.01 13.13
C TYR A 357 4.45 13.94 12.60
N PHE A 358 3.85 13.57 11.48
CA PHE A 358 2.79 14.34 10.83
C PHE A 358 1.62 13.42 10.44
N THR A 359 0.40 13.93 10.60
CA THR A 359 -0.84 13.32 10.12
C THR A 359 -1.63 14.35 9.34
N VAL A 360 -2.20 13.92 8.22
CA VAL A 360 -3.11 14.70 7.38
C VAL A 360 -4.53 14.61 7.93
N SER A 361 -4.94 13.42 8.38
CA SER A 361 -6.29 13.22 8.92
C SER A 361 -6.54 13.90 10.26
N GLY A 362 -5.47 14.30 10.96
CA GLY A 362 -5.56 14.77 12.35
C GLY A 362 -5.79 13.65 13.37
N ILE A 363 -5.73 12.38 12.96
CA ILE A 363 -5.90 11.25 13.89
C ILE A 363 -4.88 11.30 15.02
N GLN A 364 -5.38 11.15 16.25
CA GLN A 364 -4.56 11.13 17.45
C GLN A 364 -5.02 9.99 18.36
N VAL A 365 -4.07 9.15 18.74
CA VAL A 365 -4.28 8.11 19.76
C VAL A 365 -4.30 8.79 21.13
N ARG A 366 -5.40 8.65 21.87
CA ARG A 366 -5.57 9.23 23.20
C ARG A 366 -4.93 8.36 24.28
N TYR A 367 -5.19 7.06 24.23
CA TYR A 367 -4.62 6.09 25.16
C TYR A 367 -4.61 4.69 24.53
N LEU A 368 -3.68 3.87 25.01
CA LEU A 368 -3.66 2.43 24.81
C LEU A 368 -3.55 1.78 26.19
N ASN A 369 -4.65 1.18 26.64
CA ASN A 369 -4.68 0.44 27.90
C ASN A 369 -4.41 -1.03 27.61
N ILE A 370 -3.51 -1.63 28.39
CA ILE A 370 -3.15 -3.05 28.27
C ILE A 370 -3.50 -3.71 29.59
N ASP A 371 -4.58 -4.47 29.61
CA ASP A 371 -5.03 -5.25 30.77
C ASP A 371 -4.53 -6.68 30.65
N VAL A 372 -3.88 -7.16 31.70
CA VAL A 372 -3.36 -8.52 31.78
C VAL A 372 -3.73 -9.12 33.11
N LYS A 373 -4.50 -10.22 33.06
CA LYS A 373 -4.89 -10.99 34.26
C LYS A 373 -3.69 -11.45 35.10
N SER A 374 -2.54 -11.65 34.46
CA SER A 374 -1.24 -11.85 35.11
C SER A 374 -0.52 -10.51 35.22
N ARG A 375 -0.53 -9.87 36.40
CA ARG A 375 0.10 -8.57 36.63
C ARG A 375 1.54 -8.58 36.12
N TYR A 376 1.84 -7.78 35.10
CA TYR A 376 3.22 -7.59 34.68
C TYR A 376 4.02 -6.96 35.82
N PRO A 377 5.31 -7.34 35.98
CA PRO A 377 6.19 -6.70 36.97
C PRO A 377 6.44 -5.21 36.65
N ALA A 378 6.23 -4.79 35.40
CA ALA A 378 6.29 -3.39 34.97
C ALA A 378 5.25 -3.13 33.87
N LEU A 379 4.71 -1.90 33.81
CA LEU A 379 3.81 -1.50 32.74
C LEU A 379 4.52 -1.62 31.38
N PRO A 380 3.85 -2.18 30.36
CA PRO A 380 4.43 -2.33 29.03
C PRO A 380 4.78 -0.96 28.44
N CYS A 381 5.93 -0.88 27.78
CA CYS A 381 6.35 0.35 27.11
C CYS A 381 5.59 0.48 25.79
N SER A 382 4.79 1.54 25.65
CA SER A 382 4.13 1.89 24.39
C SER A 382 4.91 2.99 23.67
N ARG A 383 5.18 2.79 22.38
CA ARG A 383 5.79 3.80 21.50
C ARG A 383 4.85 4.08 20.34
N LEU A 384 4.59 5.35 20.11
CA LEU A 384 3.69 5.82 19.07
C LEU A 384 4.45 6.72 18.09
N ARG A 385 4.29 6.47 16.80
CA ARG A 385 4.81 7.34 15.74
C ARG A 385 3.74 7.56 14.68
N TYR A 386 3.80 8.74 14.09
CA TYR A 386 2.94 9.15 12.99
C TYR A 386 3.82 9.36 11.76
N ILE A 387 3.42 8.81 10.62
CA ILE A 387 4.18 8.89 9.37
C ILE A 387 3.17 9.18 8.27
N THR A 388 3.42 10.22 7.49
CA THR A 388 2.67 10.49 6.26
C THR A 388 3.56 10.20 5.06
N MET A 389 3.08 9.39 4.14
CA MET A 389 3.80 8.99 2.92
C MET A 389 2.97 9.35 1.68
N ALA A 390 3.65 9.46 0.54
CA ALA A 390 2.96 9.51 -0.74
C ALA A 390 2.42 8.13 -1.12
N GLY A 391 1.14 8.05 -1.48
CA GLY A 391 0.55 6.90 -2.18
C GLY A 391 0.60 7.12 -3.69
N GLU A 392 -0.57 7.14 -4.34
CA GLU A 392 -0.75 7.55 -5.74
C GLU A 392 -0.70 9.09 -5.85
N TYR A 393 0.51 9.65 -5.94
CA TYR A 393 0.71 11.10 -6.01
C TYR A 393 1.14 11.54 -7.42
N GLU A 394 0.15 11.93 -8.22
CA GLU A 394 0.26 12.08 -9.66
C GLU A 394 -0.21 13.45 -10.18
N PRO A 395 0.64 14.49 -10.14
CA PRO A 395 0.36 15.72 -10.86
C PRO A 395 0.59 15.55 -12.37
N ARG A 396 -0.39 15.93 -13.19
CA ARG A 396 -0.27 15.91 -14.66
C ARG A 396 0.49 17.13 -15.18
N LEU A 397 1.27 16.90 -16.24
CA LEU A 397 2.09 17.91 -16.90
C LEU A 397 1.24 19.02 -17.56
N MET A 398 1.69 20.27 -17.42
CA MET A 398 1.23 21.39 -18.22
C MET A 398 2.18 21.57 -19.41
N GLU A 399 1.66 21.50 -20.63
CA GLU A 399 2.48 21.64 -21.83
C GLU A 399 2.07 22.90 -22.58
N THR A 400 3.02 23.80 -22.77
CA THR A 400 2.83 25.03 -23.54
C THR A 400 3.68 24.93 -24.81
N THR A 401 3.03 24.74 -25.95
CA THR A 401 3.73 24.80 -27.24
C THR A 401 3.96 26.25 -27.61
N VAL A 402 5.22 26.70 -27.54
CA VAL A 402 5.60 28.04 -27.99
C VAL A 402 5.73 27.99 -29.51
N LEU A 403 4.71 28.45 -30.23
CA LEU A 403 4.82 28.73 -31.66
C LEU A 403 5.73 29.94 -31.83
N SER A 404 6.92 29.75 -32.40
CA SER A 404 7.80 30.86 -32.74
C SER A 404 7.08 31.79 -33.72
N SER A 405 6.60 32.94 -33.25
CA SER A 405 6.08 34.00 -34.09
C SER A 405 7.23 34.59 -34.89
N THR A 406 7.38 34.15 -36.13
CA THR A 406 8.22 34.85 -37.11
C THR A 406 7.62 36.23 -37.33
N SER A 407 8.29 37.26 -36.84
CA SER A 407 7.98 38.65 -37.18
C SER A 407 8.03 38.81 -38.71
N PRO A 408 7.00 39.41 -39.35
CA PRO A 408 7.10 39.74 -40.76
C PRO A 408 8.14 40.86 -40.89
N ARG A 409 9.26 40.54 -41.55
CA ARG A 409 10.23 41.55 -41.98
C ARG A 409 9.48 42.56 -42.86
N SER A 410 9.43 43.80 -42.38
CA SER A 410 9.05 44.96 -43.19
C SER A 410 9.96 45.04 -44.41
N ALA A 411 9.36 44.91 -45.60
CA ALA A 411 9.97 45.25 -46.87
C ALA A 411 9.42 46.60 -47.33
#